data_AF-A0A068YK02-F1
#
_entry.id   AF-A0A068YK02-F1
#
_cell.length_a   1.000
_cell.length_b   1.000
_cell.length_c   1.000
_cell.angle_alpha   90.00
_cell.angle_beta   90.00
_cell.angle_gamma   90.00
#
_symmetry.space_group_name_H-M   'P 1'
#
loop_
_entity.id
_entity.type
_entity.pdbx_description
1 polymer ?
#
loop_
_entity_poly.entity_id
_entity_poly.type
_entity_poly.pdbx_seq_one_letter_code
_entity_poly.pdbx_strand_id
1 'polypeptide(L)'
;MYTKLKTLKNCDVYWKKDIPAEYHFKDNKRIAPIVVFPHIGWMVQTDASRPYKNTLNGMHGYNNSEPDMHPFIVAMGPGIRNLGTVPVFYQVDVYALICLLLKIYKPNAVDSDVYRVAPFVKYLPSMDVLKQFDRYAKGLDPLSGGSMMLAGRVCFCSRCLASHHCRSRQQCLSDGLPCVCSAIISVSVNETHLFLN
;
A
#
# COMPACT_ATOMS: atom_id res chain seq x y z
N MET A 1 22.45 11.78 26.74
CA MET A 1 22.30 10.59 25.87
C MET A 1 22.37 10.98 24.39
N TYR A 2 21.47 11.83 23.88
CA TYR A 2 21.45 12.28 22.48
C TYR A 2 22.82 12.72 21.94
N THR A 3 23.53 13.62 22.63
CA THR A 3 24.85 14.12 22.21
C THR A 3 25.88 13.00 22.01
N LYS A 4 25.83 11.94 22.84
CA LYS A 4 26.72 10.78 22.72
C LYS A 4 26.34 9.90 21.52
N LEU A 5 25.06 9.81 21.18
CA LEU A 5 24.60 9.06 20.00
C LEU A 5 24.92 9.83 18.71
N LYS A 6 24.85 11.16 18.74
CA LYS A 6 25.13 12.01 17.57
C LYS A 6 26.59 11.95 17.09
N THR A 7 27.51 11.43 17.91
CA THR A 7 28.91 11.20 17.52
C THR A 7 29.13 9.86 16.81
N LEU A 8 28.11 8.99 16.75
CA LEU A 8 28.20 7.73 16.02
C LEU A 8 28.39 7.99 14.51
N LYS A 9 29.17 7.13 13.87
CA LYS A 9 29.35 7.14 12.41
C LYS A 9 28.35 6.19 11.75
N ASN A 10 28.05 6.44 10.49
CA ASN A 10 27.22 5.57 9.63
C ASN A 10 25.77 5.41 10.11
N CYS A 11 25.26 6.41 10.81
CA CYS A 11 23.85 6.52 11.15
C CYS A 11 23.45 7.98 11.33
N ASP A 12 22.17 8.26 11.13
CA ASP A 12 21.56 9.52 11.46
C ASP A 12 20.79 9.42 12.77
N VAL A 13 21.04 10.36 13.66
CA VAL A 13 20.38 10.43 14.97
C VAL A 13 19.51 11.67 15.04
N TYR A 14 18.22 11.47 15.28
CA TYR A 14 17.23 12.53 15.39
C TYR A 14 16.54 12.49 16.74
N TRP A 15 16.22 13.67 17.27
CA TRP A 15 15.07 13.76 18.15
C TRP A 15 13.82 13.49 17.33
N LYS A 16 12.82 12.85 17.92
CA LYS A 16 11.55 12.54 17.26
C LYS A 16 10.94 13.71 16.48
N LYS A 17 10.97 14.91 17.07
CA LYS A 17 10.45 16.15 16.45
C LYS A 17 11.22 16.60 15.21
N ASP A 18 12.48 16.20 15.11
CA ASP A 18 13.43 16.61 14.07
C ASP A 18 13.58 15.54 12.97
N ILE A 19 12.83 14.42 13.06
CA ILE A 19 12.80 13.40 12.00
C ILE A 19 12.24 14.05 10.71
N PRO A 20 12.90 13.86 9.55
CA PRO A 20 12.45 14.44 8.29
C PRO A 20 11.01 14.03 7.94
N ALA A 21 10.25 14.96 7.35
CA ALA A 21 8.83 14.76 7.09
C ALA A 21 8.56 13.61 6.11
N GLU A 22 9.49 13.35 5.19
CA GLU A 22 9.40 12.26 4.20
C GLU A 22 9.22 10.86 4.80
N TYR A 23 9.68 10.64 6.05
CA TYR A 23 9.52 9.35 6.72
C TYR A 23 8.10 9.11 7.24
N HIS A 24 7.29 10.16 7.42
CA HIS A 24 5.99 10.08 8.10
C HIS A 24 6.05 9.34 9.46
N PHE A 25 7.20 9.43 10.15
CA PHE A 25 7.56 8.59 11.31
C PHE A 25 7.83 9.40 12.60
N LYS A 26 7.08 10.48 12.83
CA LYS A 26 7.21 11.28 14.06
C LYS A 26 5.93 11.42 14.87
N ASP A 27 4.76 11.35 14.25
CA ASP A 27 3.48 11.68 14.89
C ASP A 27 2.78 10.46 15.51
N ASN A 28 3.50 9.66 16.30
CA ASN A 28 2.90 8.54 17.05
C ASN A 28 3.53 8.37 18.43
N LYS A 29 2.71 8.21 19.47
CA LYS A 29 3.18 8.02 20.87
C LYS A 29 4.09 6.80 21.07
N ARG A 30 4.01 5.79 20.20
CA ARG A 30 4.86 4.58 20.25
C ARG A 30 6.30 4.82 19.78
N ILE A 31 6.55 5.91 19.06
CA ILE A 31 7.90 6.28 18.62
C ILE A 31 8.67 6.90 19.79
N ALA A 32 9.86 6.35 20.06
CA ALA A 32 10.75 6.79 21.12
C ALA A 32 11.23 8.25 20.93
N PRO A 33 11.64 8.96 21.99
CA PRO A 33 12.09 10.36 21.88
C PRO A 33 13.32 10.57 21.01
N ILE A 34 14.19 9.57 20.90
CA ILE A 34 15.40 9.58 20.06
C ILE A 34 15.32 8.35 19.15
N VAL A 35 15.56 8.56 17.86
CA VAL A 35 15.60 7.48 16.86
C VAL A 35 16.95 7.52 16.15
N VAL A 36 17.51 6.33 15.91
CA VAL A 36 18.77 6.12 15.17
C VAL A 36 18.43 5.39 13.88
N PHE A 37 18.74 6.01 12.75
CA PHE A 37 18.58 5.43 11.42
C PHE A 37 19.96 5.00 10.92
N PRO A 38 20.29 3.70 10.88
CA PRO A 38 21.54 3.25 10.29
C PRO A 38 21.55 3.53 8.78
N HIS A 39 22.73 3.82 8.23
CA HIS A 39 22.94 3.86 6.79
C HIS A 39 22.97 2.44 6.20
N ILE A 40 22.73 2.30 4.90
CA ILE A 40 22.77 0.98 4.23
C ILE A 40 24.09 0.25 4.51
N GLY A 41 24.00 -1.04 4.83
CA GLY A 41 25.14 -1.89 5.18
C GLY A 41 25.53 -1.83 6.66
N TRP A 42 24.87 -1.01 7.47
CA TRP A 42 25.15 -0.88 8.91
C TRP A 42 23.98 -1.36 9.76
N MET A 43 24.29 -1.94 10.90
CA MET A 43 23.28 -2.38 11.88
C MET A 43 23.58 -1.77 13.25
N VAL A 44 22.53 -1.34 13.94
CA VAL A 44 22.63 -0.89 15.34
C VAL A 44 22.51 -2.10 16.26
N GLN A 45 23.48 -2.28 17.15
CA GLN A 45 23.47 -3.31 18.20
C GLN A 45 23.72 -2.63 19.55
N THR A 46 23.06 -3.12 20.60
CA THR A 46 23.16 -2.53 21.95
C THR A 46 24.25 -3.18 22.82
N ASP A 47 24.58 -4.44 22.58
CA ASP A 47 25.56 -5.19 23.35
C ASP A 47 26.78 -5.57 22.50
N ALA A 48 27.87 -4.83 22.69
CA ALA A 48 29.13 -5.06 21.99
C ALA A 48 29.83 -6.37 22.40
N SER A 49 29.46 -6.97 23.55
CA SER A 49 30.06 -8.22 24.02
C SER A 49 29.51 -9.45 23.30
N ARG A 50 28.35 -9.31 22.64
CA ARG A 50 27.65 -10.38 21.91
C ARG A 50 27.33 -9.95 20.47
N PRO A 51 28.33 -9.65 19.64
CA PRO A 51 28.07 -9.23 18.27
C PRO A 51 27.46 -10.38 17.46
N TYR A 52 26.55 -10.05 16.53
CA TYR A 52 26.13 -11.01 15.51
C TYR A 52 27.32 -11.39 14.62
N LYS A 53 27.85 -12.60 14.79
CA LYS A 53 29.10 -13.01 14.11
C LYS A 53 28.89 -13.68 12.75
N ASN A 54 27.83 -14.47 12.56
CA ASN A 54 27.72 -15.40 11.42
C ASN A 54 26.30 -15.49 10.80
N THR A 55 25.39 -14.54 11.05
CA THR A 55 23.97 -14.64 10.65
C THR A 55 23.39 -13.38 10.03
N LEU A 56 24.22 -12.36 9.78
CA LEU A 56 23.74 -11.13 9.15
C LEU A 56 23.74 -11.30 7.63
N ASN A 57 22.67 -11.91 7.12
CA ASN A 57 22.36 -11.94 5.69
C ASN A 57 21.75 -10.59 5.26
N GLY A 58 20.91 -10.58 4.22
CA GLY A 58 20.16 -9.38 3.83
C GLY A 58 19.34 -8.81 5.00
N MET A 59 19.40 -7.50 5.17
CA MET A 59 18.67 -6.75 6.20
C MET A 59 17.82 -5.67 5.55
N HIS A 60 16.77 -5.24 6.23
CA HIS A 60 15.85 -4.20 5.78
C HIS A 60 15.52 -3.21 6.90
N GLY A 61 14.73 -2.19 6.61
CA GLY A 61 14.31 -1.16 7.57
C GLY A 61 15.17 0.11 7.54
N TYR A 62 15.97 0.28 6.49
CA TYR A 62 16.68 1.53 6.18
C TYR A 62 15.72 2.61 5.66
N ASN A 63 16.25 3.74 5.20
CA ASN A 63 15.46 4.79 4.55
C ASN A 63 14.67 4.22 3.37
N ASN A 64 13.36 4.48 3.33
CA ASN A 64 12.46 4.00 2.28
C ASN A 64 12.71 4.63 0.91
N SER A 65 13.51 5.70 0.84
CA SER A 65 13.95 6.32 -0.42
C SER A 65 15.10 5.56 -1.09
N GLU A 66 15.71 4.61 -0.39
CA GLU A 66 16.80 3.81 -0.93
C GLU A 66 16.26 2.75 -1.90
N PRO A 67 16.86 2.58 -3.10
CA PRO A 67 16.41 1.60 -4.09
C PRO A 67 16.35 0.16 -3.54
N ASP A 68 17.28 -0.22 -2.67
CA ASP A 68 17.33 -1.54 -2.04
C ASP A 68 16.15 -1.79 -1.09
N MET A 69 15.45 -0.75 -0.65
CA MET A 69 14.25 -0.82 0.19
C MET A 69 12.94 -0.76 -0.62
N HIS A 70 13.01 -0.61 -1.94
CA HIS A 70 11.82 -0.57 -2.78
C HIS A 70 11.28 -1.98 -3.04
N PRO A 71 10.06 -2.30 -2.60
CA PRO A 71 9.40 -3.54 -2.97
C PRO A 71 8.91 -3.51 -4.42
N PHE A 72 8.55 -4.69 -4.94
CA PHE A 72 7.80 -4.79 -6.20
C PHE A 72 6.33 -5.13 -5.98
N ILE A 73 5.48 -4.68 -6.91
CA ILE A 73 4.07 -5.04 -6.99
C ILE A 73 3.75 -5.62 -8.36
N VAL A 74 3.03 -6.74 -8.39
CA VAL A 74 2.51 -7.34 -9.62
C VAL A 74 1.00 -7.42 -9.49
N ALA A 75 0.29 -6.83 -10.44
CA ALA A 75 -1.17 -6.78 -10.42
C ALA A 75 -1.72 -7.23 -11.77
N MET A 76 -2.57 -8.26 -11.76
CA MET A 76 -3.19 -8.81 -12.96
C MET A 76 -4.65 -9.17 -12.69
N GLY A 77 -5.54 -8.77 -13.60
CA GLY A 77 -6.94 -9.14 -13.51
C GLY A 77 -7.81 -8.38 -14.51
N PRO A 78 -9.08 -8.77 -14.66
CA PRO A 78 -9.98 -8.18 -15.65
C PRO A 78 -10.37 -6.73 -15.33
N GLY A 79 -10.24 -6.31 -14.07
CA GLY A 79 -10.45 -4.93 -13.63
C GLY A 79 -9.21 -4.04 -13.69
N ILE A 80 -8.04 -4.61 -13.98
CA ILE A 80 -6.76 -3.90 -14.04
C ILE A 80 -6.44 -3.57 -15.50
N ARG A 81 -5.96 -2.36 -15.73
CA ARG A 81 -5.52 -1.91 -17.05
C ARG A 81 -4.16 -2.54 -17.37
N ASN A 82 -4.00 -3.10 -18.56
CA ASN A 82 -2.71 -3.60 -19.02
C ASN A 82 -1.84 -2.41 -19.45
N LEU A 83 -0.91 -2.00 -18.60
CA LEU A 83 0.01 -0.88 -18.83
C LEU A 83 1.48 -1.33 -19.01
N GLY A 84 1.77 -2.62 -18.86
CA GLY A 84 3.15 -3.12 -18.77
C GLY A 84 3.84 -2.66 -17.48
N THR A 85 5.12 -2.27 -17.57
CA THR A 85 5.92 -1.80 -16.44
C THR A 85 5.54 -0.38 -16.06
N VAL A 86 5.19 -0.18 -14.79
CA VAL A 86 4.91 1.13 -14.20
C VAL A 86 6.14 1.56 -13.38
N PRO A 87 6.66 2.79 -13.55
CA PRO A 87 7.91 3.19 -12.91
C PRO A 87 7.78 3.42 -11.40
N VAL A 88 6.63 3.90 -10.93
CA VAL A 88 6.41 4.24 -9.50
C VAL A 88 5.00 3.85 -9.09
N PHE A 89 4.90 3.21 -7.93
CA PHE A 89 3.64 2.94 -7.24
C PHE A 89 3.87 3.10 -5.73
N TYR A 90 3.02 3.89 -5.06
CA TYR A 90 3.13 4.07 -3.61
C TYR A 90 2.35 2.99 -2.87
N GLN A 91 3.02 2.25 -1.99
CA GLN A 91 2.40 1.13 -1.27
C GLN A 91 1.17 1.58 -0.43
N VAL A 92 1.16 2.82 0.06
CA VAL A 92 0.01 3.38 0.78
C VAL A 92 -1.28 3.41 -0.06
N ASP A 93 -1.17 3.39 -1.39
CA ASP A 93 -2.32 3.43 -2.30
C ASP A 93 -2.91 2.05 -2.65
N VAL A 94 -2.29 0.95 -2.19
CA VAL A 94 -2.83 -0.41 -2.43
C VAL A 94 -4.27 -0.53 -1.93
N TYR A 95 -4.58 0.07 -0.78
CA TYR A 95 -5.93 0.06 -0.22
C TYR A 95 -6.94 0.76 -1.15
N ALA A 96 -6.61 1.96 -1.66
CA ALA A 96 -7.46 2.68 -2.60
C ALA A 96 -7.67 1.90 -3.91
N LEU A 97 -6.61 1.27 -4.44
CA LEU A 97 -6.68 0.40 -5.61
C LEU A 97 -7.66 -0.76 -5.39
N ILE A 98 -7.56 -1.46 -4.26
CA ILE A 98 -8.47 -2.56 -3.91
C ILE A 98 -9.90 -2.07 -3.78
N CYS A 99 -10.14 -0.93 -3.11
CA CYS A 99 -11.46 -0.35 -2.98
C CYS A 99 -12.09 -0.03 -4.35
N LEU A 100 -11.34 0.55 -5.29
CA LEU A 100 -11.84 0.81 -6.65
C LEU A 100 -12.17 -0.49 -7.40
N LEU A 101 -11.32 -1.51 -7.31
CA LEU A 101 -11.55 -2.81 -7.95
C LEU A 101 -12.80 -3.52 -7.40
N LEU A 102 -13.05 -3.40 -6.10
CA LEU A 102 -14.22 -3.95 -5.42
C LEU A 102 -15.46 -3.03 -5.50
N LYS A 103 -15.35 -1.85 -6.13
CA LYS A 103 -16.41 -0.84 -6.20
C LYS A 103 -16.90 -0.36 -4.83
N ILE A 104 -16.00 -0.31 -3.85
CA ILE A 104 -16.24 0.26 -2.52
C ILE A 104 -15.79 1.72 -2.58
N TYR A 105 -16.73 2.66 -2.64
CA TYR A 105 -16.38 4.08 -2.77
C TYR A 105 -16.51 4.90 -1.47
N LYS A 106 -16.75 4.21 -0.34
CA LYS A 106 -16.69 4.78 1.01
C LYS A 106 -15.55 4.09 1.79
N PRO A 107 -14.29 4.48 1.54
CA PRO A 107 -13.15 3.97 2.30
C PRO A 107 -13.18 4.49 3.75
N ASN A 108 -12.41 3.84 4.63
CA ASN A 108 -12.02 4.45 5.89
C ASN A 108 -11.07 5.63 5.65
N ALA A 109 -10.82 6.45 6.67
CA ALA A 109 -9.79 7.48 6.60
C ALA A 109 -8.39 6.83 6.45
N VAL A 110 -7.65 7.24 5.43
CA VAL A 110 -6.36 6.68 4.99
C VAL A 110 -5.54 7.74 4.25
N ASP A 111 -4.21 7.60 4.26
CA ASP A 111 -3.28 8.55 3.60
C ASP A 111 -3.15 8.35 2.08
N SER A 112 -3.90 7.40 1.51
CA SER A 112 -3.88 7.09 0.08
C SER A 112 -4.45 8.21 -0.79
N ASP A 113 -3.96 8.31 -2.02
CA ASP A 113 -4.50 9.20 -3.05
C ASP A 113 -5.17 8.39 -4.16
N VAL A 114 -6.50 8.51 -4.26
CA VAL A 114 -7.29 7.79 -5.26
C VAL A 114 -6.95 8.19 -6.70
N TYR A 115 -6.46 9.41 -6.92
CA TYR A 115 -6.10 9.88 -8.25
C TYR A 115 -4.81 9.24 -8.76
N ARG A 116 -3.89 8.86 -7.86
CA ARG A 116 -2.69 8.10 -8.22
C ARG A 116 -3.02 6.69 -8.72
N VAL A 117 -4.13 6.09 -8.26
CA VAL A 117 -4.52 4.73 -8.65
C VAL A 117 -5.54 4.65 -9.78
N ALA A 118 -6.26 5.73 -10.07
CA ALA A 118 -7.23 5.82 -11.15
C ALA A 118 -6.71 5.32 -12.53
N PRO A 119 -5.45 5.59 -12.93
CA PRO A 119 -4.92 5.08 -14.21
C PRO A 119 -4.81 3.56 -14.29
N PHE A 120 -4.69 2.85 -13.15
CA PHE A 120 -4.47 1.41 -13.10
C PHE A 120 -5.77 0.59 -13.24
N VAL A 121 -6.94 1.21 -13.08
CA VAL A 121 -8.22 0.51 -13.19
C VAL A 121 -8.83 0.63 -14.59
N LYS A 122 -9.46 -0.45 -15.05
CA LYS A 122 -10.13 -0.50 -16.36
C LYS A 122 -11.48 0.22 -16.33
N TYR A 123 -12.24 0.04 -15.25
CA TYR A 123 -13.57 0.63 -15.07
C TYR A 123 -13.46 1.78 -14.08
N LEU A 124 -13.19 2.98 -14.58
CA LEU A 124 -13.08 4.16 -13.75
C LEU A 124 -14.48 4.69 -13.37
N PRO A 125 -14.77 4.96 -12.09
CA PRO A 125 -16.01 5.61 -11.71
C PRO A 125 -16.03 7.08 -12.15
N SER A 126 -17.18 7.76 -12.03
CA SER A 126 -17.28 9.18 -12.36
C SER A 126 -16.36 10.03 -11.48
N MET A 127 -15.98 11.21 -11.98
CA MET A 127 -15.16 12.15 -11.22
C MET A 127 -15.79 12.57 -9.90
N ASP A 128 -17.13 12.63 -9.83
CA ASP A 128 -17.84 12.95 -8.59
C ASP A 128 -17.70 11.84 -7.54
N VAL A 129 -17.71 10.57 -7.98
CA VAL A 129 -17.44 9.43 -7.09
C VAL A 129 -15.99 9.45 -6.61
N LEU A 130 -15.01 9.77 -7.47
CA LEU A 130 -13.60 9.89 -7.06
C LEU A 130 -13.38 11.05 -6.08
N LYS A 131 -14.00 12.21 -6.32
CA LYS A 131 -13.96 13.34 -5.38
C LYS A 131 -14.58 12.94 -4.03
N GLN A 132 -15.69 12.22 -4.05
CA GLN A 132 -16.35 11.76 -2.84
C GLN A 132 -15.49 10.72 -2.08
N PHE A 133 -14.83 9.80 -2.81
CA PHE A 133 -13.86 8.85 -2.24
C PHE A 133 -12.72 9.58 -1.53
N ASP A 134 -12.09 10.55 -2.21
CA ASP A 134 -10.95 11.32 -1.70
C ASP A 134 -11.31 12.04 -0.38
N ARG A 135 -12.53 12.59 -0.29
CA ARG A 135 -13.02 13.20 0.94
C ARG A 135 -13.13 12.20 2.09
N TYR A 136 -13.69 11.01 1.84
CA TYR A 136 -13.78 9.97 2.86
C TYR A 136 -12.41 9.48 3.31
N ALA A 137 -11.47 9.28 2.38
CA ALA A 137 -10.09 8.93 2.69
C ALA A 137 -9.43 9.99 3.58
N LYS A 138 -9.73 11.28 3.37
CA LYS A 138 -9.25 12.38 4.22
C LYS A 138 -10.02 12.56 5.54
N GLY A 139 -11.01 11.71 5.82
CA GLY A 139 -11.86 11.82 7.01
C GLY A 139 -12.78 13.05 7.01
N LEU A 140 -13.06 13.61 5.83
CA LEU A 140 -13.91 14.78 5.66
C LEU A 140 -15.38 14.41 5.41
N ASP A 141 -16.28 15.31 5.79
CA ASP A 141 -17.71 15.16 5.54
C ASP A 141 -18.02 14.99 4.04
N PRO A 142 -19.08 14.25 3.67
CA PRO A 142 -19.44 14.05 2.28
C PRO A 142 -19.86 15.34 1.58
N LEU A 143 -19.74 15.36 0.25
CA LEU A 143 -20.32 16.43 -0.57
C LEU A 143 -21.84 16.44 -0.40
N SER A 144 -22.46 17.62 -0.46
CA SER A 144 -23.91 17.78 -0.48
C SER A 144 -24.52 16.94 -1.61
N GLY A 145 -25.32 15.92 -1.27
CA GLY A 145 -25.91 14.97 -2.23
C GLY A 145 -25.11 13.68 -2.48
N GLY A 146 -23.92 13.53 -1.88
CA GLY A 146 -23.02 12.38 -2.11
C GLY A 146 -23.58 11.01 -1.70
N SER A 147 -24.52 10.98 -0.74
CA SER A 147 -25.14 9.73 -0.28
C SER A 147 -25.94 9.00 -1.38
N MET A 148 -26.36 9.71 -2.43
CA MET A 148 -27.12 9.13 -3.54
C MET A 148 -26.22 8.57 -4.67
N MET A 149 -24.98 9.06 -4.80
CA MET A 149 -24.03 8.61 -5.83
C MET A 149 -23.36 7.25 -5.51
N LEU A 150 -23.33 6.88 -4.23
CA LEU A 150 -22.70 5.65 -3.74
C LEU A 150 -23.61 4.42 -3.84
N ALA A 151 -24.89 4.60 -4.18
CA ALA A 151 -25.89 3.55 -4.31
C ALA A 151 -25.77 2.79 -5.65
N GLY A 152 -24.56 2.37 -6.02
CA GLY A 152 -24.37 1.38 -7.07
C GLY A 152 -24.78 0.01 -6.53
N ARG A 153 -25.86 -0.57 -7.06
CA ARG A 153 -26.31 -1.93 -6.70
C ARG A 153 -25.16 -2.93 -6.88
N VAL A 154 -24.53 -3.35 -5.79
CA VAL A 154 -23.70 -4.57 -5.80
C VAL A 154 -24.67 -5.74 -5.82
N CYS A 155 -25.01 -6.22 -7.01
CA CYS A 155 -25.81 -7.43 -7.17
C CYS A 155 -24.93 -8.63 -6.81
N PHE A 156 -24.88 -9.00 -5.52
CA PHE A 156 -24.36 -10.30 -5.14
C PHE A 156 -25.30 -11.34 -5.74
N CYS A 157 -24.86 -11.99 -6.82
CA CYS A 157 -25.57 -13.12 -7.38
C CYS A 157 -25.62 -14.24 -6.33
N SER A 158 -26.71 -14.32 -5.58
CA SER A 158 -26.97 -15.36 -4.58
C SER A 158 -27.01 -16.77 -5.18
N ARG A 159 -26.94 -16.92 -6.51
CA ARG A 159 -26.81 -18.22 -7.20
C ARG A 159 -25.37 -18.74 -7.34
N CYS A 160 -24.34 -17.93 -7.04
CA CYS A 160 -22.94 -18.41 -7.14
C CYS A 160 -22.42 -19.11 -5.88
N LEU A 161 -22.98 -18.84 -4.70
CA LEU A 161 -22.53 -19.51 -3.46
C LEU A 161 -22.92 -21.00 -3.38
N ALA A 162 -23.91 -21.44 -4.16
CA ALA A 162 -24.49 -22.77 -4.01
C ALA A 162 -23.90 -23.86 -4.92
N SER A 163 -23.01 -23.53 -5.88
CA SER A 163 -22.72 -24.47 -6.98
C SER A 163 -21.26 -24.93 -7.13
N HIS A 164 -20.28 -24.46 -6.34
CA HIS A 164 -18.85 -24.82 -6.45
C HIS A 164 -18.27 -24.81 -7.90
N HIS A 165 -18.97 -24.21 -8.86
CA HIS A 165 -18.63 -24.16 -10.27
C HIS A 165 -18.42 -22.69 -10.64
N CYS A 166 -17.17 -22.33 -10.87
CA CYS A 166 -16.81 -21.06 -11.49
C CYS A 166 -17.38 -21.06 -12.92
N ARG A 167 -18.50 -20.37 -13.16
CA ARG A 167 -19.06 -20.26 -14.52
C ARG A 167 -18.06 -19.53 -15.43
N SER A 168 -17.91 -20.03 -16.64
CA SER A 168 -17.04 -19.42 -17.65
C SER A 168 -17.52 -18.01 -18.01
N ARG A 169 -16.56 -17.14 -18.34
CA ARG A 169 -16.74 -15.72 -18.65
C ARG A 169 -17.86 -15.40 -19.67
N GLN A 170 -18.15 -16.33 -20.58
CA GLN A 170 -19.20 -16.18 -21.59
C GLN A 170 -20.62 -16.18 -21.02
N GLN A 171 -20.88 -16.92 -19.93
CA GLN A 171 -22.23 -17.02 -19.35
C GLN A 171 -22.57 -15.84 -18.43
N CYS A 172 -21.57 -15.17 -17.86
CA CYS A 172 -21.79 -13.91 -17.14
C CYS A 172 -22.16 -12.75 -18.08
N LEU A 173 -21.61 -12.75 -19.30
CA LEU A 173 -21.81 -11.68 -20.28
C LEU A 173 -23.21 -11.70 -20.90
N SER A 174 -23.85 -12.87 -21.02
CA SER A 174 -25.23 -13.01 -21.52
C SER A 174 -26.28 -12.43 -20.57
N ASP A 175 -25.98 -12.41 -19.27
CA ASP A 175 -26.97 -12.11 -18.22
C ASP A 175 -26.88 -10.67 -17.70
N GLY A 176 -25.97 -9.85 -18.24
CA GLY A 176 -25.80 -8.44 -17.85
C GLY A 176 -25.33 -8.22 -16.40
N LEU A 177 -24.85 -9.28 -15.73
CA LEU A 177 -24.43 -9.22 -14.33
C LEU A 177 -22.92 -8.90 -14.21
N PRO A 178 -22.52 -8.00 -13.30
CA PRO A 178 -21.11 -7.73 -13.06
C PRO A 178 -20.48 -8.91 -12.30
N CYS A 179 -19.86 -9.83 -13.04
CA CYS A 179 -19.04 -10.88 -12.43
C CYS A 179 -17.75 -10.27 -11.88
N VAL A 180 -17.60 -10.30 -10.55
CA VAL A 180 -16.37 -9.92 -9.86
C VAL A 180 -15.38 -11.08 -10.04
N CYS A 181 -14.75 -11.16 -11.21
CA CYS A 181 -13.65 -12.08 -11.41
C CYS A 181 -12.45 -11.57 -10.59
N SER A 182 -11.81 -12.47 -9.85
CA SER A 182 -10.70 -12.17 -8.94
C SER A 182 -9.58 -11.42 -9.66
N ALA A 183 -9.12 -10.32 -9.05
CA ALA A 183 -7.84 -9.72 -9.38
C ALA A 183 -6.78 -10.32 -8.46
N ILE A 184 -5.61 -10.65 -9.01
CA ILE A 184 -4.44 -11.06 -8.24
C ILE A 184 -3.58 -9.82 -8.07
N ILE A 185 -3.34 -9.43 -6.82
CA ILE A 185 -2.38 -8.38 -6.45
C ILE A 185 -1.37 -9.06 -5.54
N SER A 186 -0.13 -9.17 -6.01
CA SER A 186 1.00 -9.61 -5.20
C SER A 186 1.85 -8.40 -4.83
N VAL A 187 2.03 -8.18 -3.55
CA VAL A 187 2.93 -7.16 -3.00
C VAL A 187 4.05 -7.92 -2.30
N SER A 188 5.27 -7.79 -2.80
CA SER A 188 6.43 -8.25 -2.06
C SER A 188 6.73 -7.20 -0.98
N VAL A 189 6.98 -7.65 0.24
CA VAL A 189 7.79 -6.86 1.18
C VAL A 189 9.22 -7.36 0.98
N ASN A 190 10.22 -6.46 0.93
CA ASN A 190 11.62 -6.84 0.67
C ASN A 190 12.13 -7.85 1.71
N GLU A 191 11.88 -9.13 1.46
CA GLU A 191 12.66 -10.25 1.95
C GLU A 191 13.67 -10.55 0.85
N THR A 192 14.91 -10.10 1.06
CA THR A 192 16.05 -10.42 0.20
C THR A 192 16.31 -11.92 0.22
N HIS A 193 15.59 -12.67 -0.63
CA HIS A 193 15.95 -14.02 -1.08
C HIS A 193 15.40 -14.27 -2.49
N LEU A 194 15.93 -13.53 -3.47
CA LEU A 194 16.03 -14.03 -4.84
C LEU A 194 17.33 -14.85 -4.93
N PHE A 195 17.27 -16.12 -4.51
CA PHE A 195 18.21 -17.11 -5.02
C PHE A 195 17.74 -17.47 -6.44
N LEU A 196 18.43 -16.93 -7.45
CA LEU A 196 18.54 -17.56 -8.76
C LEU A 196 19.95 -18.14 -8.85
N ASN A 197 20.03 -19.44 -8.64
CA ASN A 197 20.97 -20.36 -9.29
C ASN A 197 20.22 -21.66 -9.55
#